data_AF-A0A937WY60-F1
#
_entry.id   AF-A0A937WY60-F1
#
_cell.length_a   1.000
_cell.length_b   1.000
_cell.length_c   1.000
_cell.angle_alpha   90.00
_cell.angle_beta   90.00
_cell.angle_gamma   90.00
#
_symmetry.space_group_name_H-M   'P 1'
#
loop_
_entity.id
_entity.type
_entity.pdbx_description
1 polymer ?
#
loop_
_entity_poly.entity_id
_entity_poly.type
_entity_poly.pdbx_seq_one_letter_code
_entity_poly.pdbx_strand_id
1 'polypeptide(L)'
;MLRQFMGNYGKSIVGAFAILCAMLIYQEYRQDVLAYSLDRVGERLEAMASDEKDRSSINQLYEAFKRQVLDREVSPDQVEKVAANILNLNQQGATVTSEQVMAMLEEPTLVMAGFSVPVPPPTALQPERFEELGEKLKTLYEFDTRFQEAIKADPNTLAEIRKHRYYEYKDGLRVHVDRQIRKHFEDGKFERIGEEIQGLERKTLAIWREHVADSLRVIRGKVGEDLAALTDSTFGVEAEIRNQLKALKHLKSLEKLSDFGYRFDEEKLHRMIERRVGQEEKNRETTWQRRLREDLPRHSEFDPPIPPPLPVPPDKKE
;
A
#
# COMPACT_ATOMS: atom_id res chain seq x y z
N MET A 1 43.83 28.12 -45.89
CA MET A 1 43.68 27.19 -44.74
C MET A 1 42.50 27.53 -43.83
N LEU A 2 42.34 28.77 -43.34
CA LEU A 2 41.24 29.11 -42.39
C LEU A 2 39.81 28.80 -42.90
N ARG A 3 39.52 28.99 -44.20
CA ARG A 3 38.21 28.68 -44.79
C ARG A 3 37.88 27.18 -44.81
N GLN A 4 38.87 26.32 -45.04
CA GLN A 4 38.69 24.86 -45.01
C GLN A 4 38.54 24.35 -43.57
N PHE A 5 39.21 24.99 -42.61
CA PHE A 5 39.03 24.70 -41.19
C PHE A 5 37.61 25.08 -40.72
N MET A 6 37.11 26.29 -41.03
CA MET A 6 35.74 26.66 -40.64
C MET A 6 34.65 25.77 -41.28
N GLY A 7 34.85 25.30 -42.51
CA GLY A 7 33.85 24.49 -43.22
C GLY A 7 33.59 23.11 -42.60
N ASN A 8 34.62 22.46 -42.07
CA ASN A 8 34.49 21.12 -41.49
C ASN A 8 34.15 21.16 -40.00
N TYR A 9 34.79 22.03 -39.22
CA TYR A 9 34.50 22.16 -37.80
C TYR A 9 33.12 22.80 -37.52
N GLY A 10 32.67 23.73 -38.38
CA GLY A 10 31.35 24.35 -38.25
C GLY A 10 30.20 23.34 -38.36
N LYS A 11 30.31 22.36 -39.27
CA LYS A 11 29.31 21.29 -39.40
C LYS A 11 29.26 20.37 -38.19
N SER A 12 30.43 20.02 -37.63
CA SER A 12 30.51 19.20 -36.41
C SER A 12 29.90 19.90 -35.19
N ILE A 13 30.14 21.22 -35.04
CA ILE A 13 29.58 22.00 -33.92
C ILE A 13 28.05 22.10 -34.04
N VAL A 14 27.52 22.39 -35.23
CA VAL A 14 26.07 22.45 -35.45
C VAL A 14 25.41 21.09 -35.20
N GLY A 15 26.05 20.00 -35.63
CA GLY A 15 25.58 18.64 -35.36
C GLY A 15 25.54 18.31 -33.86
N ALA A 16 26.60 18.62 -33.11
CA ALA A 16 26.64 18.39 -31.67
C ALA A 16 25.59 19.21 -30.92
N PHE A 17 25.38 20.47 -31.32
CA PHE A 17 24.35 21.33 -30.74
C PHE A 17 22.93 20.79 -31.02
N ALA A 18 22.66 20.37 -32.26
CA ALA A 18 21.36 19.78 -32.61
C ALA A 18 21.07 18.49 -31.82
N ILE A 19 22.08 17.63 -31.62
CA ILE A 19 21.96 16.42 -30.79
C ILE A 19 21.67 16.80 -29.33
N LEU A 20 22.37 17.80 -28.79
CA LEU A 20 22.16 18.26 -27.42
C LEU A 20 20.76 18.87 -27.21
N CYS A 21 20.28 19.69 -28.16
CA CYS A 21 18.91 20.20 -28.14
C CYS A 21 17.87 19.06 -28.24
N ALA A 22 18.09 18.08 -29.12
CA ALA A 22 17.21 16.93 -29.23
C ALA A 22 17.17 16.10 -27.93
N MET A 23 18.31 15.93 -27.26
CA MET A 23 18.39 15.28 -25.95
C MET A 23 17.63 16.05 -24.85
N LEU A 24 17.70 17.39 -24.84
CA LEU A 24 16.97 18.22 -23.87
C LEU A 24 15.46 18.13 -24.08
N ILE A 25 14.98 18.29 -25.32
CA ILE A 25 13.54 18.17 -25.64
C ILE A 25 13.02 16.78 -25.28
N TYR A 26 13.83 15.75 -25.52
CA TYR A 26 13.45 14.38 -25.19
C TYR A 26 13.37 14.13 -23.67
N GLN A 27 14.23 14.78 -22.86
CA GLN A 27 14.12 14.70 -21.40
C GLN A 27 12.89 15.41 -20.85
N GLU A 28 12.54 16.60 -21.38
CA GLU A 28 11.31 17.32 -20.99
C GLU A 28 10.07 16.46 -21.27
N TYR A 29 9.96 15.91 -22.49
CA TYR A 29 8.84 15.04 -22.85
C TYR A 29 8.67 13.82 -21.93
N ARG A 30 9.78 13.24 -21.46
CA ARG A 30 9.74 12.08 -20.54
C ARG A 30 9.22 12.46 -19.15
N GLN A 31 9.65 13.60 -18.62
CA GLN A 31 9.13 14.11 -17.36
C GLN A 31 7.64 14.44 -17.48
N ASP A 32 7.20 14.93 -18.63
CA ASP A 32 5.79 15.23 -18.88
C ASP A 32 4.91 13.99 -18.79
N VAL A 33 5.34 12.84 -19.34
CA VAL A 33 4.54 11.60 -19.28
C VAL A 33 4.41 11.07 -17.85
N LEU A 34 5.51 11.06 -17.08
CA LEU A 34 5.47 10.60 -15.69
C LEU A 34 4.62 11.54 -14.83
N ALA A 35 4.85 12.86 -14.93
CA ALA A 35 4.08 13.86 -14.20
C ALA A 35 2.58 13.76 -14.52
N TYR A 36 2.23 13.67 -15.80
CA TYR A 36 0.85 13.45 -16.26
C TYR A 36 0.23 12.19 -15.66
N SER A 37 0.97 11.09 -15.64
CA SER A 37 0.45 9.82 -15.12
C SER A 37 0.24 9.86 -13.61
N LEU A 38 1.15 10.52 -12.88
CA LEU A 38 1.00 10.77 -11.44
C LEU A 38 -0.21 11.68 -11.18
N ASP A 39 -0.41 12.74 -11.96
CA ASP A 39 -1.59 13.60 -11.83
C ASP A 39 -2.89 12.82 -11.94
N ARG A 40 -3.00 11.92 -12.92
CA ARG A 40 -4.17 11.06 -13.10
C ARG A 40 -4.42 10.12 -11.92
N VAL A 41 -3.36 9.56 -11.36
CA VAL A 41 -3.44 8.70 -10.17
C VAL A 41 -3.83 9.53 -8.93
N GLY A 42 -3.29 10.74 -8.77
CA GLY A 42 -3.62 11.68 -7.71
C GLY A 42 -5.06 12.15 -7.74
N GLU A 43 -5.54 12.62 -8.90
CA GLU A 43 -6.95 12.98 -9.13
C GLU A 43 -7.89 11.84 -8.73
N ARG A 44 -7.49 10.60 -8.99
CA ARG A 44 -8.28 9.42 -8.63
C ARG A 44 -8.31 9.18 -7.13
N LEU A 45 -7.16 9.36 -6.46
CA LEU A 45 -7.05 9.25 -5.02
C LEU A 45 -7.90 10.30 -4.30
N GLU A 46 -7.87 11.55 -4.76
CA GLU A 46 -8.69 12.64 -4.26
C GLU A 46 -10.19 12.38 -4.43
N ALA A 47 -10.58 11.76 -5.54
CA ALA A 47 -11.97 11.38 -5.79
C ALA A 47 -12.48 10.27 -4.83
N MET A 48 -11.58 9.54 -4.18
CA MET A 48 -11.91 8.53 -3.16
C MET A 48 -11.96 9.10 -1.74
N ALA A 49 -11.72 10.40 -1.55
CA ALA A 49 -11.77 11.02 -0.23
C ALA A 49 -13.15 10.88 0.43
N SER A 50 -13.16 10.61 1.74
CA SER A 50 -14.39 10.43 2.53
C SER A 50 -15.17 11.72 2.71
N ASP A 51 -14.47 12.86 2.83
CA ASP A 51 -15.04 14.20 2.90
C ASP A 51 -14.12 15.26 2.25
N GLU A 52 -14.57 16.52 2.24
CA GLU A 52 -13.83 17.64 1.63
C GLU A 52 -12.54 18.00 2.38
N LYS A 53 -12.51 17.80 3.71
CA LYS A 53 -11.31 18.04 4.51
C LYS A 53 -10.26 17.00 4.18
N ASP A 54 -10.65 15.73 4.14
CA ASP A 54 -9.80 14.63 3.69
C ASP A 54 -9.32 14.84 2.26
N ARG A 55 -10.18 15.29 1.35
CA ARG A 55 -9.78 15.59 -0.04
C ARG A 55 -8.63 16.59 -0.11
N SER A 56 -8.74 17.71 0.62
CA SER A 56 -7.71 18.74 0.67
C SER A 56 -6.40 18.22 1.27
N SER A 57 -6.47 17.45 2.36
CA SER A 57 -5.29 16.83 2.99
C SER A 57 -4.64 15.77 2.10
N ILE A 58 -5.44 14.94 1.42
CA ILE A 58 -4.97 13.93 0.47
C ILE A 58 -4.24 14.58 -0.71
N ASN A 59 -4.81 15.65 -1.28
CA ASN A 59 -4.17 16.42 -2.34
C ASN A 59 -2.79 16.92 -1.90
N GLN A 60 -2.70 17.55 -0.72
CA GLN A 60 -1.42 18.05 -0.20
C GLN A 60 -0.38 16.95 0.00
N LEU A 61 -0.77 15.82 0.59
CA LEU A 61 0.11 14.67 0.79
C LEU A 61 0.58 14.09 -0.55
N TYR A 62 -0.32 13.97 -1.52
CA TYR A 62 0.00 13.42 -2.84
C TYR A 62 0.88 14.36 -3.66
N GLU A 63 0.65 15.67 -3.61
CA GLU A 63 1.50 16.67 -4.27
C GLU A 63 2.92 16.68 -3.71
N ALA A 64 3.07 16.48 -2.40
CA ALA A 64 4.39 16.30 -1.79
C ALA A 64 5.08 15.04 -2.32
N PHE A 65 4.36 13.90 -2.33
CA PHE A 65 4.85 12.65 -2.90
C PHE A 65 5.25 12.80 -4.38
N LYS A 66 4.40 13.42 -5.20
CA LYS A 66 4.66 13.68 -6.62
C LYS A 66 5.97 14.45 -6.82
N ARG A 67 6.21 15.51 -6.05
CA ARG A 67 7.46 16.27 -6.11
C ARG A 67 8.67 15.39 -5.78
N GLN A 68 8.59 14.61 -4.70
CA GLN A 68 9.66 13.66 -4.34
C GLN A 68 9.93 12.63 -5.45
N VAL A 69 8.89 12.15 -6.14
CA VAL A 69 9.05 11.25 -7.30
C VAL A 69 9.76 11.95 -8.47
N LEU A 70 9.36 13.18 -8.80
CA LEU A 70 9.96 13.95 -9.89
C LEU A 70 11.40 14.37 -9.60
N ASP A 71 11.72 14.66 -8.34
CA ASP A 71 13.06 14.93 -7.83
C ASP A 71 13.89 13.66 -7.65
N ARG A 72 13.31 12.49 -7.95
CA ARG A 72 13.93 11.15 -7.85
C ARG A 72 14.36 10.79 -6.42
N GLU A 73 13.63 11.25 -5.42
CA GLU A 73 13.81 10.87 -4.03
C GLU A 73 13.07 9.56 -3.70
N VAL A 74 12.07 9.20 -4.51
CA VAL A 74 11.27 7.96 -4.39
C VAL A 74 11.68 6.98 -5.48
N SER A 75 11.94 5.73 -5.12
CA SER A 75 12.31 4.68 -6.09
C SER A 75 11.11 4.27 -6.97
N PRO A 76 11.34 3.84 -8.23
CA PRO A 76 10.26 3.37 -9.10
C PRO A 76 9.37 2.29 -8.48
N ASP A 77 9.95 1.35 -7.74
CA ASP A 77 9.23 0.24 -7.11
C ASP A 77 8.24 0.73 -6.04
N GLN A 78 8.58 1.80 -5.31
CA GLN A 78 7.68 2.44 -4.34
C GLN A 78 6.53 3.15 -5.06
N VAL A 79 6.79 3.80 -6.19
CA VAL A 79 5.75 4.43 -7.01
C VAL A 79 4.77 3.39 -7.56
N GLU A 80 5.29 2.25 -8.04
CA GLU A 80 4.47 1.13 -8.50
C GLU A 80 3.60 0.55 -7.36
N LYS A 81 4.15 0.43 -6.15
CA LYS A 81 3.38 0.02 -4.95
C LYS A 81 2.22 0.98 -4.67
N VAL A 82 2.49 2.29 -4.60
CA VAL A 82 1.46 3.30 -4.35
C VAL A 82 0.40 3.26 -5.45
N ALA A 83 0.80 3.21 -6.72
CA ALA A 83 -0.13 3.13 -7.84
C ALA A 83 -1.00 1.87 -7.80
N ALA A 84 -0.41 0.69 -7.53
CA ALA A 84 -1.16 -0.56 -7.37
C ALA A 84 -2.22 -0.44 -6.28
N ASN A 85 -1.87 0.13 -5.12
CA ASN A 85 -2.77 0.32 -4.01
C ASN A 85 -3.94 1.24 -4.38
N ILE A 86 -3.66 2.39 -5.01
CA ILE A 86 -4.69 3.34 -5.46
C ILE A 86 -5.65 2.70 -6.47
N LEU A 87 -5.11 1.98 -7.47
CA LEU A 87 -5.92 1.29 -8.48
C LEU A 87 -6.78 0.18 -7.85
N ASN A 88 -6.24 -0.56 -6.89
CA ASN A 88 -6.99 -1.60 -6.16
C ASN A 88 -8.10 -1.02 -5.27
N LEU A 89 -7.85 0.10 -4.58
CA LEU A 89 -8.85 0.81 -3.77
C LEU A 89 -9.99 1.33 -4.64
N ASN A 90 -9.62 1.93 -5.76
CA ASN A 90 -10.57 2.44 -6.74
C ASN A 90 -11.48 1.33 -7.30
N GLN A 91 -10.89 0.18 -7.64
CA GLN A 91 -11.64 -0.97 -8.12
C GLN A 91 -12.70 -1.46 -7.11
N GLN A 92 -12.41 -1.32 -5.82
CA GLN A 92 -13.30 -1.70 -4.72
C GLN A 92 -14.38 -0.64 -4.45
N GLY A 93 -14.27 0.55 -5.04
CA GLY A 93 -15.11 1.70 -4.68
C GLY A 93 -14.91 2.11 -3.23
N ALA A 94 -13.71 1.88 -2.68
CA ALA A 94 -13.39 2.25 -1.31
C ALA A 94 -13.28 3.77 -1.18
N THR A 95 -13.72 4.28 -0.04
CA THR A 95 -13.38 5.64 0.40
C THR A 95 -12.14 5.58 1.28
N VAL A 96 -11.32 6.63 1.24
CA VAL A 96 -10.10 6.73 2.05
C VAL A 96 -10.09 8.00 2.90
N THR A 97 -9.40 7.92 4.04
CA THR A 97 -9.09 9.08 4.89
C THR A 97 -7.67 9.58 4.61
N SER A 98 -7.39 10.82 5.00
CA SER A 98 -6.04 11.38 4.91
C SER A 98 -4.98 10.57 5.67
N GLU A 99 -5.34 10.00 6.83
CA GLU A 99 -4.46 9.13 7.63
C GLU A 99 -4.10 7.83 6.90
N GLN A 100 -5.07 7.20 6.22
CA GLN A 100 -4.82 6.00 5.43
C GLN A 100 -3.92 6.29 4.22
N VAL A 101 -4.11 7.44 3.57
CA VAL A 101 -3.26 7.88 2.48
C VAL A 101 -1.85 8.18 2.96
N MET A 102 -1.71 8.88 4.10
CA MET A 102 -0.42 9.14 4.72
C MET A 102 0.33 7.83 4.98
N ALA A 103 -0.30 6.85 5.63
CA ALA A 103 0.31 5.54 5.86
C ALA A 103 0.72 4.84 4.54
N MET A 104 -0.11 4.93 3.49
CA MET A 104 0.19 4.34 2.19
C MET A 104 1.38 5.02 1.48
N LEU A 105 1.51 6.34 1.60
CA LEU A 105 2.59 7.12 0.96
C LEU A 105 3.89 7.08 1.78
N GLU A 106 3.80 7.06 3.11
CA GLU A 106 4.93 7.04 4.04
C GLU A 106 5.52 5.64 4.26
N GLU A 107 4.80 4.58 3.88
CA GLU A 107 5.39 3.25 3.79
C GLU A 107 6.34 3.18 2.59
N PRO A 108 7.60 3.65 2.76
CA PRO A 108 8.71 2.72 2.59
C PRO A 108 10.04 3.14 3.28
N THR A 109 10.11 3.21 4.62
CA THR A 109 11.42 3.45 5.31
C THR A 109 11.57 2.92 6.73
N LEU A 110 10.89 1.84 7.14
CA LEU A 110 11.41 1.04 8.27
C LEU A 110 12.55 0.12 7.79
N VAL A 111 13.54 0.70 7.12
CA VAL A 111 14.88 0.13 7.12
C VAL A 111 15.43 0.40 8.52
N MET A 112 15.10 -0.53 9.42
CA MET A 112 15.83 -0.86 10.63
C MET A 112 16.65 0.29 11.24
N ALA A 113 16.00 1.14 12.04
CA ALA A 113 16.72 2.04 12.97
C ALA A 113 17.43 1.26 14.12
N GLY A 114 17.89 0.02 13.89
CA GLY A 114 18.46 -0.84 14.93
C GLY A 114 19.39 -1.96 14.47
N PHE A 115 19.56 -2.22 13.17
CA PHE A 115 20.56 -3.18 12.69
C PHE A 115 21.29 -2.60 11.48
N SER A 116 22.51 -2.15 11.70
CA SER A 116 23.48 -1.69 10.72
C SER A 116 23.99 -2.85 9.86
N VAL A 117 23.13 -3.37 8.99
CA VAL A 117 23.57 -4.09 7.79
C VAL A 117 24.04 -3.02 6.80
N PRO A 118 25.22 -3.15 6.16
CA PRO A 118 25.69 -2.18 5.19
C PRO A 118 24.65 -2.02 4.08
N VAL A 119 24.02 -0.85 4.05
CA VAL A 119 23.11 -0.43 2.98
C VAL A 119 23.93 -0.51 1.69
N PRO A 120 23.55 -1.37 0.72
CA PRO A 120 24.22 -1.35 -0.57
C PRO A 120 24.17 0.09 -1.09
N PRO A 121 25.26 0.61 -1.67
CA PRO A 121 25.30 2.00 -2.11
C PRO A 121 24.07 2.29 -2.97
N PRO A 122 23.44 3.47 -2.81
CA PRO A 122 22.26 3.82 -3.59
C PRO A 122 22.59 3.61 -5.06
N THR A 123 22.03 2.57 -5.65
CA THR A 123 22.14 2.31 -7.09
C THR A 123 21.66 3.59 -7.75
N ALA A 124 22.54 4.27 -8.48
CA ALA A 124 22.18 5.51 -9.15
C ALA A 124 20.87 5.29 -9.90
N LEU A 125 19.83 6.04 -9.51
CA LEU A 125 18.49 5.88 -10.02
C LEU A 125 18.52 6.06 -11.54
N GLN A 126 18.28 4.96 -12.26
CA GLN A 126 18.38 4.92 -13.71
C GLN A 126 17.21 5.73 -14.31
N PRO A 127 17.48 6.83 -15.04
CA PRO A 127 16.43 7.66 -15.64
C PRO A 127 15.47 6.86 -16.54
N GLU A 128 15.97 5.81 -17.18
CA GLU A 128 15.22 4.94 -18.08
C GLU A 128 14.08 4.22 -17.35
N ARG A 129 14.28 3.83 -16.08
CA ARG A 129 13.24 3.16 -15.29
C ARG A 129 12.05 4.07 -14.98
N PHE A 130 12.27 5.38 -14.86
CA PHE A 130 11.18 6.34 -14.61
C PHE A 130 10.34 6.63 -15.85
N GLU A 131 10.95 6.60 -17.04
CA GLU A 131 10.21 6.71 -18.30
C GLU A 131 9.32 5.49 -18.52
N GLU A 132 9.89 4.28 -18.38
CA GLU A 132 9.14 3.03 -18.49
C GLU A 132 8.00 2.99 -17.46
N LEU A 133 8.25 3.48 -16.25
CA LEU A 133 7.24 3.63 -15.21
C LEU A 133 6.12 4.59 -15.63
N GLY A 134 6.44 5.77 -16.16
CA GLY A 134 5.45 6.73 -16.62
C GLY A 134 4.51 6.13 -17.67
N GLU A 135 5.06 5.51 -18.72
CA GLU A 135 4.27 4.87 -19.77
C GLU A 135 3.45 3.67 -19.25
N LYS A 136 4.01 2.91 -18.32
CA LYS A 136 3.31 1.80 -17.65
C LYS A 136 2.12 2.30 -16.84
N LEU A 137 2.31 3.33 -16.01
CA LEU A 137 1.26 3.94 -15.19
C LEU A 137 0.15 4.49 -16.07
N LYS A 138 0.50 5.26 -17.11
CA LYS A 138 -0.45 5.76 -18.10
C LYS A 138 -1.28 4.64 -18.71
N THR A 139 -0.61 3.61 -19.22
CA THR A 139 -1.27 2.49 -19.90
C THR A 139 -2.26 1.76 -18.99
N LEU A 140 -1.87 1.47 -17.74
CA LEU A 140 -2.72 0.78 -16.77
C LEU A 140 -3.85 1.66 -16.25
N TYR A 141 -3.60 2.96 -16.06
CA TYR A 141 -4.63 3.91 -15.69
C TYR A 141 -5.71 4.04 -16.77
N GLU A 142 -5.29 4.25 -18.03
CA GLU A 142 -6.24 4.37 -19.16
C GLU A 142 -7.08 3.10 -19.32
N PHE A 143 -6.45 1.93 -19.18
CA PHE A 143 -7.16 0.65 -19.14
C PHE A 143 -8.19 0.61 -18.01
N ASP A 144 -7.80 1.00 -16.78
CA ASP A 144 -8.74 1.01 -15.65
C ASP A 144 -9.91 1.95 -15.92
N THR A 145 -9.66 3.17 -16.42
CA THR A 145 -10.71 4.13 -16.78
C THR A 145 -11.70 3.55 -17.77
N ARG A 146 -11.22 3.01 -18.90
CA ARG A 146 -12.10 2.43 -19.95
C ARG A 146 -12.86 1.23 -19.45
N PHE A 147 -12.22 0.40 -18.63
CA PHE A 147 -12.88 -0.72 -18.01
C PHE A 147 -13.98 -0.27 -17.03
N GLN A 148 -13.72 0.76 -16.21
CA GLN A 148 -14.72 1.36 -15.32
C GLN A 148 -15.90 1.98 -16.06
N GLU A 149 -15.64 2.62 -17.20
CA GLU A 149 -16.69 3.13 -18.10
C GLU A 149 -17.53 1.99 -18.68
N ALA A 150 -16.89 0.90 -19.13
CA ALA A 150 -17.61 -0.28 -19.58
C ALA A 150 -18.50 -0.85 -18.46
N ILE A 151 -18.00 -0.93 -17.22
CA ILE A 151 -18.82 -1.39 -16.07
C ILE A 151 -20.03 -0.50 -15.82
N LYS A 152 -19.90 0.82 -15.97
CA LYS A 152 -21.02 1.74 -15.79
C LYS A 152 -22.12 1.54 -16.84
N ALA A 153 -21.76 1.08 -18.05
CA ALA A 153 -22.72 0.83 -19.13
C ALA A 153 -23.55 -0.45 -18.91
N ASP A 154 -22.98 -1.47 -18.25
CA ASP A 154 -23.71 -2.70 -17.86
C ASP A 154 -23.37 -3.12 -16.40
N PRO A 155 -24.05 -2.53 -15.40
CA PRO A 155 -23.71 -2.74 -14.00
C PRO A 155 -23.86 -4.18 -13.51
N ASN A 156 -24.81 -4.94 -14.05
CA ASN A 156 -25.17 -6.26 -13.53
C ASN A 156 -24.15 -7.32 -13.93
N THR A 157 -23.74 -7.35 -15.20
CA THR A 157 -22.75 -8.31 -15.70
C THR A 157 -21.35 -7.97 -15.21
N LEU A 158 -21.03 -6.68 -15.05
CA LEU A 158 -19.66 -6.23 -14.83
C LEU A 158 -19.30 -5.98 -13.35
N ALA A 159 -20.27 -5.93 -12.44
CA ALA A 159 -19.99 -5.94 -11.00
C ALA A 159 -19.33 -7.26 -10.54
N GLU A 160 -19.66 -8.38 -11.20
CA GLU A 160 -18.97 -9.65 -10.99
C GLU A 160 -17.56 -9.59 -11.54
N ILE A 161 -17.39 -9.14 -12.79
CA ILE A 161 -16.09 -9.00 -13.46
C ILE A 161 -15.14 -8.07 -12.69
N ARG A 162 -15.65 -7.03 -12.01
CA ARG A 162 -14.84 -6.20 -11.09
C ARG A 162 -14.10 -7.02 -10.04
N LYS A 163 -14.63 -8.15 -9.56
CA LYS A 163 -13.98 -8.97 -8.51
C LYS A 163 -12.86 -9.86 -9.03
N HIS A 164 -12.77 -10.00 -10.35
CA HIS A 164 -11.87 -10.90 -11.06
C HIS A 164 -10.60 -10.21 -11.55
N ARG A 165 -10.18 -9.12 -10.90
CA ARG A 165 -8.91 -8.48 -11.19
C ARG A 165 -8.26 -7.88 -9.96
N TYR A 166 -6.97 -7.61 -10.03
CA TYR A 166 -6.23 -6.77 -9.08
C TYR A 166 -4.91 -6.34 -9.69
N TYR A 167 -4.30 -5.31 -9.11
CA TYR A 167 -2.99 -4.82 -9.50
C TYR A 167 -1.93 -5.33 -8.50
N GLU A 168 -0.86 -5.95 -9.00
CA GLU A 168 0.30 -6.44 -8.24
C GLU A 168 1.53 -5.59 -8.58
N TYR A 169 2.45 -5.39 -7.62
CA TYR A 169 3.68 -4.60 -7.81
C TYR A 169 4.98 -5.38 -7.51
N LYS A 170 4.91 -6.63 -7.05
CA LYS A 170 6.09 -7.39 -6.58
C LYS A 170 7.17 -7.58 -7.66
N ASP A 171 6.75 -7.80 -8.89
CA ASP A 171 7.62 -8.00 -10.06
C ASP A 171 7.36 -6.91 -11.11
N GLY A 172 7.14 -5.70 -10.63
CA GLY A 172 6.65 -4.57 -11.40
C GLY A 172 5.13 -4.47 -11.40
N LEU A 173 4.62 -3.27 -11.67
CA LEU A 173 3.18 -3.01 -11.70
C LEU A 173 2.50 -3.78 -12.86
N ARG A 174 1.55 -4.65 -12.54
CA ARG A 174 0.80 -5.47 -13.51
C ARG A 174 -0.64 -5.67 -13.05
N VAL A 175 -1.55 -5.87 -13.99
CA VAL A 175 -2.93 -6.29 -13.72
C VAL A 175 -3.05 -7.81 -13.84
N HIS A 176 -3.61 -8.43 -12.81
CA HIS A 176 -3.98 -9.83 -12.81
C HIS A 176 -5.45 -9.94 -13.14
N VAL A 177 -5.79 -10.82 -14.07
CA VAL A 177 -7.16 -11.02 -14.54
C VAL A 177 -7.53 -12.48 -14.37
N ASP A 178 -8.69 -12.75 -13.80
CA ASP A 178 -9.17 -14.12 -13.60
C ASP A 178 -9.46 -14.77 -14.95
N ARG A 179 -9.02 -16.01 -15.13
CA ARG A 179 -9.30 -16.75 -16.34
C ARG A 179 -10.79 -17.05 -16.52
N GLN A 180 -11.56 -17.09 -15.43
CA GLN A 180 -13.00 -17.36 -15.49
C GLN A 180 -13.75 -16.31 -16.33
N ILE A 181 -13.32 -15.04 -16.27
CA ILE A 181 -13.96 -13.96 -17.03
C ILE A 181 -13.50 -13.89 -18.49
N ARG A 182 -12.52 -14.72 -18.89
CA ARG A 182 -12.03 -14.78 -20.27
C ARG A 182 -13.13 -15.12 -21.27
N LYS A 183 -14.02 -16.06 -20.91
CA LYS A 183 -15.15 -16.46 -21.75
C LYS A 183 -16.10 -15.29 -22.05
N HIS A 184 -16.29 -14.38 -21.11
CA HIS A 184 -17.13 -13.19 -21.33
C HIS A 184 -16.56 -12.24 -22.38
N PHE A 185 -15.22 -12.21 -22.55
CA PHE A 185 -14.57 -11.47 -23.62
C PHE A 185 -14.64 -12.22 -24.96
N GLU A 186 -14.51 -13.55 -24.93
CA GLU A 186 -14.57 -14.42 -26.12
C GLU A 186 -15.98 -14.50 -26.73
N ASP A 187 -17.03 -14.44 -25.91
CA ASP A 187 -18.43 -14.44 -26.34
C ASP A 187 -18.89 -13.11 -26.98
N GLY A 188 -17.96 -12.16 -27.22
CA GLY A 188 -18.21 -10.90 -27.92
C GLY A 188 -18.91 -9.81 -27.09
N LYS A 189 -19.39 -10.12 -25.88
CA LYS A 189 -20.06 -9.14 -25.00
C LYS A 189 -19.16 -7.96 -24.61
N PHE A 190 -17.86 -8.21 -24.50
CA PHE A 190 -16.85 -7.22 -24.09
C PHE A 190 -15.62 -7.24 -24.99
N GLU A 191 -15.80 -7.44 -26.29
CA GLU A 191 -14.73 -7.62 -27.27
C GLU A 191 -13.62 -6.56 -27.14
N ARG A 192 -13.98 -5.28 -27.07
CA ARG A 192 -13.04 -4.17 -26.91
C ARG A 192 -12.16 -4.28 -25.64
N ILE A 193 -12.73 -4.68 -24.51
CA ILE A 193 -11.97 -4.87 -23.27
C ILE A 193 -11.07 -6.11 -23.39
N GLY A 194 -11.56 -7.16 -24.05
CA GLY A 194 -10.76 -8.35 -24.37
C GLY A 194 -9.51 -8.01 -25.19
N GLU A 195 -9.68 -7.20 -26.25
CA GLU A 195 -8.57 -6.72 -27.09
C GLU A 195 -7.57 -5.88 -26.28
N GLU A 196 -8.05 -5.02 -25.39
CA GLU A 196 -7.18 -4.23 -24.50
C GLU A 196 -6.38 -5.12 -23.55
N ILE A 197 -6.99 -6.13 -22.93
CA ILE A 197 -6.29 -7.09 -22.06
C ILE A 197 -5.22 -7.86 -22.85
N GLN A 198 -5.53 -8.30 -24.08
CA GLN A 198 -4.53 -8.95 -24.95
C GLN A 198 -3.40 -7.98 -25.31
N GLY A 199 -3.70 -6.70 -25.52
CA GLY A 199 -2.70 -5.65 -25.71
C GLY A 199 -1.78 -5.50 -24.51
N LEU A 200 -2.33 -5.52 -23.30
CA LEU A 200 -1.56 -5.49 -22.05
C LEU A 200 -0.72 -6.76 -21.85
N GLU A 201 -1.25 -7.92 -22.20
CA GLU A 201 -0.52 -9.21 -22.13
C GLU A 201 0.71 -9.20 -23.04
N ARG A 202 0.58 -8.70 -24.27
CA ARG A 202 1.73 -8.52 -25.19
C ARG A 202 2.79 -7.57 -24.65
N LYS A 203 2.39 -6.58 -23.83
CA LYS A 203 3.28 -5.65 -23.13
C LYS A 203 3.76 -6.19 -21.77
N THR A 204 3.40 -7.43 -21.39
CA THR A 204 3.68 -8.04 -20.08
C THR A 204 3.06 -7.31 -18.88
N LEU A 205 2.05 -6.46 -19.14
CA LEU A 205 1.33 -5.67 -18.13
C LEU A 205 0.07 -6.37 -17.62
N ALA A 206 -0.42 -7.40 -18.31
CA ALA A 206 -1.52 -8.24 -17.84
C ALA A 206 -1.10 -9.71 -17.73
N ILE A 207 -1.57 -10.39 -16.68
CA ILE A 207 -1.35 -11.82 -16.45
C ILE A 207 -2.68 -12.49 -16.14
N TRP A 208 -2.99 -13.55 -16.88
CA TRP A 208 -4.12 -14.43 -16.56
C TRP A 208 -3.75 -15.34 -15.38
N ARG A 209 -4.59 -15.36 -14.35
CA ARG A 209 -4.45 -16.29 -13.22
C ARG A 209 -5.76 -17.04 -12.98
N GLU A 210 -5.64 -18.27 -12.50
CA GLU A 210 -6.79 -19.02 -11.98
C GLU A 210 -7.16 -18.46 -10.60
N HIS A 211 -8.46 -18.41 -10.27
CA HIS A 211 -8.93 -18.17 -8.90
C HIS A 211 -8.43 -16.85 -8.28
N VAL A 212 -8.40 -15.78 -9.08
CA VAL A 212 -8.00 -14.44 -8.61
C VAL A 212 -8.95 -13.97 -7.51
N ALA A 213 -10.26 -14.18 -7.71
CA ALA A 213 -11.27 -13.80 -6.73
C ALA A 213 -11.07 -14.51 -5.38
N ASP A 214 -10.68 -15.78 -5.39
CA ASP A 214 -10.43 -16.57 -4.18
C ASP A 214 -9.17 -16.08 -3.45
N SER A 215 -8.10 -15.81 -4.20
CA SER A 215 -6.85 -15.29 -3.65
C SER A 215 -7.06 -13.92 -3.00
N LEU A 216 -7.82 -13.04 -3.67
CA LEU A 216 -8.18 -11.73 -3.12
C LEU A 216 -9.07 -11.84 -1.89
N ARG A 217 -9.98 -12.81 -1.84
CA ARG A 217 -10.82 -13.04 -0.67
C ARG A 217 -9.98 -13.40 0.56
N VAL A 218 -8.97 -14.26 0.38
CA VAL A 218 -8.04 -14.62 1.46
C VAL A 218 -7.20 -13.42 1.89
N ILE A 219 -6.64 -12.66 0.94
CA ILE A 219 -5.85 -11.47 1.25
C ILE A 219 -6.70 -10.42 1.97
N ARG A 220 -7.92 -10.17 1.51
CA ARG A 220 -8.85 -9.24 2.17
C ARG A 220 -9.26 -9.69 3.57
N GLY A 221 -9.45 -10.99 3.77
CA GLY A 221 -9.71 -11.54 5.11
C GLY A 221 -8.57 -11.20 6.06
N LYS A 222 -7.33 -11.47 5.66
CA LYS A 222 -6.13 -11.17 6.47
C LYS A 222 -5.92 -9.69 6.69
N VAL A 223 -6.04 -8.86 5.65
CA VAL A 223 -5.89 -7.40 5.78
C VAL A 223 -7.01 -6.81 6.66
N GLY A 224 -8.22 -7.35 6.58
CA GLY A 224 -9.32 -6.95 7.46
C GLY A 224 -9.05 -7.32 8.93
N GLU A 225 -8.50 -8.50 9.19
CA GLU A 225 -8.06 -8.94 10.52
C GLU A 225 -6.91 -8.06 11.05
N ASP A 226 -5.91 -7.79 10.22
CA ASP A 226 -4.75 -6.95 10.58
C ASP A 226 -5.17 -5.49 10.84
N LEU A 227 -6.06 -4.93 10.01
CA LEU A 227 -6.62 -3.59 10.21
C LEU A 227 -7.50 -3.52 11.47
N ALA A 228 -8.31 -4.55 11.74
CA ALA A 228 -9.08 -4.62 12.97
C ALA A 228 -8.17 -4.69 14.20
N ALA A 229 -7.11 -5.50 14.15
CA ALA A 229 -6.12 -5.60 15.22
C ALA A 229 -5.35 -4.29 15.43
N LEU A 230 -5.00 -3.58 14.34
CA LEU A 230 -4.37 -2.26 14.40
C LEU A 230 -5.33 -1.22 14.98
N THR A 231 -6.59 -1.24 14.56
CA THR A 231 -7.63 -0.33 15.07
C THR A 231 -7.83 -0.54 16.57
N ASP A 232 -7.97 -1.79 17.02
CA ASP A 232 -8.06 -2.16 18.43
C ASP A 232 -6.80 -1.78 19.22
N SER A 233 -5.62 -1.91 18.61
CA SER A 233 -4.35 -1.46 19.18
C SER A 233 -4.29 0.06 19.32
N THR A 234 -4.71 0.82 18.31
CA THR A 234 -4.78 2.30 18.35
C THR A 234 -5.81 2.80 19.35
N PHE A 235 -6.96 2.13 19.51
CA PHE A 235 -7.88 2.42 20.62
C PHE A 235 -7.23 2.16 21.98
N GLY A 236 -6.35 1.16 22.08
CA GLY A 236 -5.49 0.92 23.23
C GLY A 236 -4.53 2.08 23.51
N VAL A 237 -3.87 2.60 22.46
CA VAL A 237 -2.96 3.75 22.55
C VAL A 237 -3.71 5.03 22.94
N GLU A 238 -4.90 5.28 22.37
CA GLU A 238 -5.74 6.42 22.78
C GLU A 238 -6.20 6.32 24.24
N ALA A 239 -6.54 5.10 24.70
CA ALA A 239 -6.86 4.86 26.10
C ALA A 239 -5.63 5.07 27.01
N GLU A 240 -4.44 4.66 26.56
CA GLU A 240 -3.16 4.90 27.22
C GLU A 240 -2.87 6.40 27.33
N ILE A 241 -2.97 7.14 26.23
CA ILE A 241 -2.78 8.61 26.17
C ILE A 241 -3.80 9.32 27.06
N ARG A 242 -5.06 8.88 27.06
CA ARG A 242 -6.12 9.45 27.91
C ARG A 242 -5.86 9.18 29.39
N ASN A 243 -5.30 8.01 29.73
CA ASN A 243 -4.88 7.69 31.10
C ASN A 243 -3.64 8.48 31.52
N GLN A 244 -2.64 8.64 30.64
CA GLN A 244 -1.47 9.49 30.88
C GLN A 244 -1.86 10.97 31.07
N LEU A 245 -2.82 11.48 30.28
CA LEU A 245 -3.38 12.83 30.44
C LEU A 245 -4.15 13.00 31.76
N LYS A 246 -4.86 11.96 32.23
CA LYS A 246 -5.50 11.97 33.56
C LYS A 246 -4.45 11.96 34.67
N ALA A 247 -3.41 11.16 34.55
CA ALA A 247 -2.29 11.13 35.50
C ALA A 247 -1.58 12.49 35.59
N LEU A 248 -1.34 13.14 34.45
CA LEU A 248 -0.77 14.50 34.38
C LEU A 248 -1.68 15.56 35.01
N LYS A 249 -3.01 15.48 34.80
CA LYS A 249 -3.98 16.37 35.47
C LYS A 249 -3.99 16.17 36.99
N HIS A 250 -3.86 14.92 37.45
CA HIS A 250 -3.77 14.61 38.88
C HIS A 250 -2.47 15.13 39.49
N LEU A 251 -1.33 14.99 38.81
CA LEU A 251 -0.05 15.57 39.26
C LEU A 251 -0.12 17.09 39.35
N LYS A 252 -0.73 17.77 38.37
CA LYS A 252 -0.93 19.23 38.39
C LYS A 252 -1.88 19.69 39.50
N SER A 253 -2.82 18.84 39.92
CA SER A 253 -3.69 19.12 41.08
C SER A 253 -2.97 18.93 42.43
N LEU A 254 -1.95 18.06 42.47
CA LEU A 254 -1.09 17.87 43.65
C LEU A 254 -0.06 18.99 43.79
N GLU A 255 0.44 19.51 42.67
CA GLU A 255 1.30 20.72 42.64
C GLU A 255 0.56 21.94 43.23
N LYS A 256 -0.72 22.11 42.89
CA LYS A 256 -1.57 23.16 43.51
C LYS A 256 -1.81 22.96 45.01
N LEU A 257 -1.69 21.73 45.53
CA LEU A 257 -1.80 21.46 46.97
C LEU A 257 -0.49 21.75 47.73
N SER A 258 0.66 21.71 47.03
CA SER A 258 1.95 22.15 47.55
C SER A 258 1.96 23.66 47.86
N ASP A 259 1.29 24.47 47.03
CA ASP A 259 1.14 25.92 47.25
C ASP A 259 0.36 26.28 48.54
N PHE A 260 -0.38 25.34 49.13
CA PHE A 260 -1.09 25.52 50.40
C PHE A 260 -0.24 25.18 51.64
N GLY A 261 1.08 25.05 51.50
CA GLY A 261 2.01 24.84 52.62
C GLY A 261 2.03 23.42 53.18
N TYR A 262 1.38 22.46 52.49
CA TYR A 262 1.52 21.05 52.80
C TYR A 262 2.86 20.53 52.27
N ARG A 263 3.80 20.25 53.17
CA ARG A 263 5.01 19.49 52.84
C ARG A 263 4.61 18.04 52.57
N PHE A 264 4.54 17.65 51.30
CA PHE A 264 4.42 16.26 50.92
C PHE A 264 5.77 15.57 51.11
N ASP A 265 5.75 14.43 51.80
CA ASP A 265 6.86 13.49 51.82
C ASP A 265 6.96 12.87 50.42
N GLU A 266 8.00 13.28 49.68
CA GLU A 266 8.25 12.90 48.29
C GLU A 266 8.39 11.37 48.14
N GLU A 267 9.01 10.70 49.11
CA GLU A 267 9.12 9.23 49.11
C GLU A 267 7.77 8.57 49.32
N LYS A 268 6.89 9.16 50.12
CA LYS A 268 5.54 8.63 50.34
C LYS A 268 4.68 8.79 49.10
N LEU A 269 4.80 9.90 48.39
CA LEU A 269 4.11 10.13 47.12
C LEU A 269 4.62 9.17 46.04
N HIS A 270 5.93 9.01 45.92
CA HIS A 270 6.54 8.06 44.98
C HIS A 270 6.05 6.63 45.23
N ARG A 271 6.08 6.17 46.49
CA ARG A 271 5.56 4.84 46.90
C ARG A 271 4.06 4.67 46.70
N MET A 272 3.28 5.75 46.67
CA MET A 272 1.86 5.70 46.34
C MET A 272 1.63 5.59 44.83
N ILE A 273 2.42 6.32 44.03
CA ILE A 273 2.37 6.25 42.58
C ILE A 273 2.80 4.86 42.10
N GLU A 274 3.94 4.35 42.56
CA GLU A 274 4.43 3.01 42.20
C GLU A 274 3.41 1.92 42.56
N ARG A 275 2.81 1.98 43.76
CA ARG A 275 1.77 1.02 44.15
C ARG A 275 0.55 1.08 43.26
N ARG A 276 0.12 2.29 42.86
CA ARG A 276 -1.07 2.45 42.03
C ARG A 276 -0.82 1.99 40.60
N VAL A 277 0.34 2.33 40.04
CA VAL A 277 0.78 1.87 38.71
C VAL A 277 0.90 0.34 38.69
N GLY A 278 1.59 -0.26 39.67
CA GLY A 278 1.73 -1.71 39.75
C GLY A 278 0.39 -2.45 39.96
N GLN A 279 -0.57 -1.83 40.65
CA GLN A 279 -1.90 -2.40 40.82
C GLN A 279 -2.75 -2.30 39.54
N GLU A 280 -2.60 -1.23 38.76
CA GLU A 280 -3.24 -1.09 37.45
C GLU A 280 -2.64 -2.08 36.42
N GLU A 281 -1.33 -2.28 36.40
CA GLU A 281 -0.67 -3.30 35.57
C GLU A 281 -1.16 -4.70 35.93
N LYS A 282 -1.25 -5.03 37.22
CA LYS A 282 -1.77 -6.32 37.68
C LYS A 282 -3.24 -6.54 37.30
N ASN A 283 -4.04 -5.48 37.30
CA ASN A 283 -5.43 -5.51 36.83
C ASN A 283 -5.53 -5.68 35.30
N ARG A 284 -4.60 -5.09 34.54
CA ARG A 284 -4.48 -5.28 33.09
C ARG A 284 -4.08 -6.72 32.74
N GLU A 285 -3.06 -7.25 33.39
CA GLU A 285 -2.59 -8.64 33.26
C GLU A 285 -3.73 -9.63 33.51
N THR A 286 -4.49 -9.45 34.60
CA THR A 286 -5.64 -10.30 34.92
C THR A 286 -6.80 -10.17 33.92
N THR A 287 -7.05 -8.97 33.41
CA THR A 287 -8.08 -8.76 32.36
C THR A 287 -7.67 -9.40 31.04
N TRP A 288 -6.40 -9.29 30.65
CA TRP A 288 -5.85 -9.90 29.45
C TRP A 288 -5.86 -11.43 29.52
N GLN A 289 -5.42 -12.01 30.64
CA GLN A 289 -5.47 -13.45 30.88
C GLN A 289 -6.90 -14.01 30.90
N ARG A 290 -7.89 -13.19 31.30
CA ARG A 290 -9.30 -13.56 31.25
C ARG A 290 -9.82 -13.61 29.81
N ARG A 291 -9.52 -12.60 29.00
CA ARG A 291 -9.91 -12.57 27.57
C ARG A 291 -9.30 -13.74 26.80
N LEU A 292 -8.02 -14.04 27.00
CA LEU A 292 -7.39 -15.22 26.40
C LEU A 292 -8.13 -16.52 26.73
N ARG A 293 -8.65 -16.66 27.96
CA ARG A 293 -9.43 -17.83 28.37
C ARG A 293 -10.84 -17.87 27.80
N GLU A 294 -11.43 -16.72 27.50
CA GLU A 294 -12.80 -16.60 26.97
C GLU A 294 -12.83 -16.72 25.44
N ASP A 295 -11.79 -16.23 24.74
CA ASP A 295 -11.69 -16.23 23.27
C ASP A 295 -11.02 -17.48 22.68
N LEU A 296 -10.38 -18.33 23.51
CA LEU A 296 -9.94 -19.65 23.06
C LEU A 296 -11.18 -20.51 22.79
N PRO A 297 -11.44 -20.93 21.52
CA PRO A 297 -12.55 -21.82 21.24
C PRO A 297 -12.41 -23.05 22.12
N ARG A 298 -13.48 -23.40 22.85
CA ARG A 298 -13.55 -24.65 23.60
C ARG A 298 -13.44 -25.78 22.58
N HIS A 299 -12.21 -26.25 22.33
CA HIS A 299 -11.96 -27.51 21.64
C HIS A 299 -12.42 -28.65 22.56
N SER A 300 -13.73 -28.79 22.74
CA SER A 300 -14.37 -30.03 23.15
C SER A 300 -15.18 -30.50 21.95
N GLU A 301 -14.97 -31.76 21.53
CA GLU A 301 -15.51 -32.41 20.32
C GLU A 301 -14.65 -32.29 19.07
N PHE A 302 -13.40 -32.74 19.17
CA PHE A 302 -12.78 -33.45 18.04
C PHE A 302 -12.31 -34.79 18.59
N ASP A 303 -13.20 -35.79 18.57
CA ASP A 303 -12.76 -37.18 18.63
C ASP A 303 -11.96 -37.44 17.35
N PRO A 304 -10.64 -37.70 17.43
CA PRO A 304 -9.88 -38.04 16.24
C PRO A 304 -10.47 -39.33 15.64
N PRO A 305 -10.70 -39.39 14.32
CA PRO A 305 -11.18 -40.61 13.69
C PRO A 305 -10.20 -41.75 14.01
N ILE A 306 -10.74 -42.86 14.54
CA ILE A 306 -9.98 -44.06 14.83
C ILE A 306 -9.26 -44.46 13.54
N PRO A 307 -7.91 -44.54 13.53
CA PRO A 307 -7.18 -44.91 12.33
C PRO A 307 -7.61 -46.32 11.89
N PRO A 308 -7.78 -46.55 10.57
CA PRO A 308 -8.15 -47.86 10.07
C PRO A 308 -7.11 -48.91 10.48
N PRO A 309 -7.54 -50.15 10.81
CA PRO A 309 -6.63 -51.22 11.18
C PRO A 309 -5.62 -51.47 10.06
N LEU A 310 -4.35 -51.58 10.45
CA LEU A 310 -3.25 -51.85 9.51
C LEU A 310 -3.49 -53.17 8.77
N PRO A 311 -3.16 -53.24 7.47
CA PRO A 311 -3.31 -54.47 6.70
C PRO A 311 -2.44 -55.58 7.29
N VAL A 312 -3.07 -56.71 7.57
CA VAL A 312 -2.41 -57.93 8.05
C VAL A 312 -1.45 -58.42 6.96
N PRO A 313 -0.15 -58.59 7.24
CA PRO A 313 0.79 -59.10 6.25
C PRO A 313 0.38 -60.51 5.82
N PRO A 314 0.46 -60.83 4.52
CA PRO A 314 0.09 -62.15 4.03
C PRO A 314 1.01 -63.22 4.62
N ASP A 315 0.39 -64.31 5.10
CA ASP A 315 1.09 -65.50 5.58
C ASP A 315 2.08 -65.99 4.53
N LYS A 316 3.36 -66.02 4.91
CA LYS A 316 4.38 -66.74 4.16
C LYS A 316 4.05 -68.22 4.24
N LYS A 317 3.55 -68.78 3.14
CA LYS A 317 3.51 -70.22 2.92
C LYS A 317 4.95 -70.71 2.74
N GLU A 318 5.42 -71.51 3.69
CA GLU A 318 6.53 -72.46 3.50
C GLU A 318 6.00 -73.79 2.96
#